data_AF-A0A1V5ZG26-F1
#
_entry.id   AF-A0A1V5ZG26-F1
#
_cell.length_a   1.000
_cell.length_b   1.000
_cell.length_c   1.000
_cell.angle_alpha   90.00
_cell.angle_beta   90.00
_cell.angle_gamma   90.00
#
_symmetry.space_group_name_H-M   'P 1'
#
loop_
_entity.id
_entity.type
_entity.pdbx_description
1 polymer ?
#
loop_
_entity_poly.entity_id
_entity_poly.type
_entity_poly.pdbx_seq_one_letter_code
_entity_poly.pdbx_strand_id
1 'polypeptide(L)'
;MFLKYSKRSKQFCVNGEESIFNSKVILVRAKRVLKSMWVERGRRTGEKTKMEKVDLAFTMAYTSGMNNVVPEFPKNPSPFAIRGRIRSFKYAFAGVWTMLKTQHNAWIHAMATAAIAVLGAFFGLSDWEWCCLVLAVMAVWTAEALNTALELLADVASPEFHPLVKQAKDVAAGAVLIAAIGSAVIGGLVLGPYVLRFLREALF
;
A
#
# COMPACT_ATOMS: atom_id res chain seq x y z
N MET A 1 -33.28 -16.85 -1.75
CA MET A 1 -33.09 -17.29 -3.14
C MET A 1 -33.40 -16.11 -4.03
N PHE A 2 -32.39 -15.66 -4.77
CA PHE A 2 -32.58 -14.98 -6.05
C PHE A 2 -33.29 -13.62 -6.02
N LEU A 3 -32.55 -12.55 -5.71
CA LEU A 3 -31.39 -12.05 -6.47
C LEU A 3 -31.76 -11.80 -7.93
N LYS A 4 -31.65 -10.54 -8.33
CA LYS A 4 -30.52 -10.09 -9.18
C LYS A 4 -30.72 -8.70 -9.75
N TYR A 5 -31.89 -8.08 -9.56
CA TYR A 5 -32.27 -7.00 -10.47
C TYR A 5 -32.04 -5.56 -9.97
N SER A 6 -32.02 -5.30 -8.66
CA SER A 6 -32.02 -3.90 -8.18
C SER A 6 -30.65 -3.33 -7.78
N LYS A 7 -29.60 -4.16 -7.68
CA LYS A 7 -28.25 -3.74 -7.23
C LYS A 7 -27.25 -3.42 -8.35
N ARG A 8 -27.66 -3.38 -9.63
CA ARG A 8 -26.72 -3.27 -10.77
C ARG A 8 -26.72 -1.95 -11.54
N SER A 9 -27.66 -1.04 -11.28
CA SER A 9 -27.82 0.19 -12.10
C SER A 9 -27.27 1.46 -11.46
N LYS A 10 -26.78 1.43 -10.21
CA LYS A 10 -26.19 2.59 -9.53
C LYS A 10 -24.69 2.46 -9.24
N GLN A 11 -24.00 1.62 -10.02
CA GLN A 11 -22.55 1.38 -9.92
C GLN A 11 -21.82 1.74 -11.22
N PHE A 12 -22.28 2.77 -11.94
CA PHE A 12 -21.74 3.10 -13.27
C PHE A 12 -21.07 4.49 -13.37
N CYS A 13 -21.03 5.28 -12.30
CA CYS A 13 -20.42 6.61 -12.36
C CYS A 13 -19.62 6.93 -11.09
N VAL A 14 -18.38 6.42 -10.94
CA VAL A 14 -17.30 7.11 -10.21
C VAL A 14 -15.92 6.72 -10.81
N ASN A 15 -15.41 7.60 -11.67
CA ASN A 15 -14.02 8.07 -11.85
C ASN A 15 -12.81 7.10 -11.87
N GLY A 16 -12.16 7.05 -13.04
CA GLY A 16 -10.70 7.20 -13.16
C GLY A 16 -9.86 5.92 -13.28
N GLU A 17 -9.43 5.36 -12.15
CA GLU A 17 -8.41 4.29 -12.11
C GLU A 17 -8.98 2.89 -11.82
N GLU A 18 -10.24 2.81 -11.34
CA GLU A 18 -11.04 1.59 -11.51
C GLU A 18 -11.21 1.25 -13.00
N SER A 19 -11.09 2.23 -13.90
CA SER A 19 -11.31 2.01 -15.33
C SER A 19 -10.30 1.08 -15.98
N ILE A 20 -9.08 0.88 -15.46
CA ILE A 20 -8.02 0.10 -16.15
C ILE A 20 -8.02 -1.37 -15.74
N PHE A 21 -8.08 -1.67 -14.43
CA PHE A 21 -8.15 -3.05 -13.92
C PHE A 21 -9.54 -3.66 -14.16
N ASN A 22 -10.59 -2.83 -13.97
CA ASN A 22 -11.95 -3.20 -14.35
C ASN A 22 -12.12 -3.16 -15.88
N SER A 23 -11.39 -2.33 -16.66
CA SER A 23 -11.38 -2.44 -18.14
C SER A 23 -10.96 -3.83 -18.58
N LYS A 24 -9.85 -4.40 -18.08
CA LYS A 24 -9.40 -5.72 -18.56
C LYS A 24 -10.43 -6.81 -18.25
N VAL A 25 -11.07 -6.78 -17.09
CA VAL A 25 -12.09 -7.77 -16.68
C VAL A 25 -13.43 -7.55 -17.40
N ILE A 26 -13.88 -6.30 -17.52
CA ILE A 26 -15.07 -5.88 -18.27
C ILE A 26 -14.86 -6.17 -19.75
N LEU A 27 -13.65 -6.00 -20.29
CA LEU A 27 -13.30 -6.33 -21.67
C LEU A 27 -13.26 -7.81 -21.93
N VAL A 28 -12.70 -8.62 -21.02
CA VAL A 28 -12.76 -10.07 -21.14
C VAL A 28 -14.22 -10.56 -21.12
N ARG A 29 -15.08 -9.94 -20.30
CA ARG A 29 -16.52 -10.25 -20.25
C ARG A 29 -17.27 -9.73 -21.48
N ALA A 30 -17.02 -8.51 -21.94
CA ALA A 30 -17.61 -7.93 -23.13
C ALA A 30 -17.19 -8.68 -24.39
N LYS A 31 -15.92 -9.09 -24.49
CA LYS A 31 -15.41 -9.97 -25.55
C LYS A 31 -16.13 -11.31 -25.55
N ARG A 32 -16.43 -11.87 -24.36
CA ARG A 32 -17.16 -13.13 -24.23
C ARG A 32 -18.64 -12.99 -24.63
N VAL A 33 -19.29 -11.89 -24.26
CA VAL A 33 -20.70 -11.58 -24.57
C VAL A 33 -20.89 -11.22 -26.05
N LEU A 34 -20.02 -10.37 -26.61
CA LEU A 34 -20.04 -10.02 -28.03
C LEU A 34 -19.76 -11.26 -28.88
N LYS A 35 -18.77 -12.09 -28.50
CA LYS A 35 -18.52 -13.36 -29.17
C LYS A 35 -19.73 -14.29 -29.11
N SER A 36 -20.43 -14.40 -27.97
CA SER A 36 -21.64 -15.24 -27.88
C SER A 36 -22.80 -14.69 -28.72
N MET A 37 -23.04 -13.37 -28.71
CA MET A 37 -24.12 -12.75 -29.50
C MET A 37 -23.86 -12.82 -31.00
N TRP A 38 -22.60 -12.72 -31.42
CA TRP A 38 -22.20 -12.80 -32.82
C TRP A 38 -22.17 -14.24 -33.35
N VAL A 39 -21.80 -15.23 -32.53
CA VAL A 39 -21.94 -16.66 -32.86
C VAL A 39 -23.41 -17.04 -33.04
N GLU A 40 -24.31 -16.54 -32.18
CA GLU A 40 -25.76 -16.75 -32.29
C GLU A 40 -26.35 -16.14 -33.58
N ARG A 41 -25.78 -15.02 -34.05
CA ARG A 41 -26.19 -14.31 -35.27
C ARG A 41 -25.66 -15.00 -36.53
N GLY A 42 -24.40 -15.42 -36.55
CA GLY A 42 -23.82 -16.18 -37.67
C GLY A 42 -24.48 -17.55 -37.87
N ARG A 43 -24.99 -18.17 -36.79
CA ARG A 43 -25.79 -19.41 -36.88
C ARG A 43 -27.16 -19.20 -37.53
N ARG A 44 -27.70 -17.98 -37.50
CA ARG A 44 -28.98 -17.61 -38.14
C ARG A 44 -28.87 -17.22 -39.61
N THR A 45 -27.74 -16.67 -40.05
CA THR A 45 -27.57 -16.16 -41.43
C THR A 45 -26.80 -17.09 -42.37
N GLY A 46 -26.26 -18.21 -41.88
CA GLY A 46 -25.65 -19.25 -42.73
C GLY A 46 -24.31 -18.88 -43.40
N GLU A 47 -23.84 -17.63 -43.26
CA GLU A 47 -22.70 -17.08 -43.98
C GLU A 47 -21.41 -17.15 -43.15
N LYS A 48 -20.85 -18.35 -42.97
CA LYS A 48 -19.68 -18.59 -42.09
C LYS A 48 -18.37 -17.93 -42.55
N THR A 49 -18.11 -17.89 -43.86
CA THR A 49 -16.80 -17.50 -44.43
C THR A 49 -16.55 -16.00 -44.47
N LYS A 50 -17.59 -15.19 -44.63
CA LYS A 50 -17.50 -13.71 -44.57
C LYS A 50 -17.32 -13.24 -43.12
N MET A 51 -17.85 -13.99 -42.18
CA MET A 51 -17.84 -13.68 -40.75
C MET A 51 -16.46 -13.89 -40.10
N GLU A 52 -15.70 -14.91 -40.50
CA GLU A 52 -14.33 -15.13 -39.97
C GLU A 52 -13.37 -13.98 -40.31
N LYS A 53 -13.50 -13.39 -41.52
CA LYS A 53 -12.69 -12.24 -41.92
C LYS A 53 -13.04 -10.97 -41.14
N VAL A 54 -14.31 -10.78 -40.81
CA VAL A 54 -14.78 -9.63 -40.00
C VAL A 54 -14.36 -9.78 -38.53
N ASP A 55 -14.40 -10.99 -37.97
CA ASP A 55 -13.90 -11.26 -36.62
C ASP A 55 -12.38 -11.03 -36.50
N LEU A 56 -11.63 -11.40 -37.55
CA LEU A 56 -10.19 -11.15 -37.62
C LEU A 56 -9.89 -9.64 -37.73
N ALA A 57 -10.61 -8.93 -38.60
CA ALA A 57 -10.47 -7.48 -38.77
C ALA A 57 -10.85 -6.70 -37.49
N PHE A 58 -11.93 -7.11 -36.82
CA PHE A 58 -12.33 -6.53 -35.54
C PHE A 58 -11.30 -6.80 -34.45
N THR A 59 -10.77 -8.03 -34.38
CA THR A 59 -9.71 -8.39 -33.44
C THR A 59 -8.45 -7.57 -33.69
N MET A 60 -8.03 -7.42 -34.95
CA MET A 60 -6.84 -6.66 -35.36
C MET A 60 -6.99 -5.16 -35.07
N ALA A 61 -8.11 -4.54 -35.45
CA ALA A 61 -8.40 -3.14 -35.15
C ALA A 61 -8.43 -2.88 -33.65
N TYR A 62 -8.96 -3.84 -32.89
CA TYR A 62 -9.06 -3.75 -31.44
C TYR A 62 -7.69 -3.91 -30.74
N THR A 63 -6.85 -4.85 -31.17
CA THR A 63 -5.46 -4.95 -30.68
C THR A 63 -4.62 -3.74 -31.07
N SER A 64 -4.81 -3.20 -32.28
CA SER A 64 -4.09 -2.01 -32.74
C SER A 64 -4.48 -0.77 -31.94
N GLY A 65 -5.76 -0.63 -31.56
CA GLY A 65 -6.23 0.46 -30.70
C GLY A 65 -5.67 0.38 -29.28
N MET A 66 -5.49 -0.83 -28.73
CA MET A 66 -4.91 -1.01 -27.39
C MET A 66 -3.42 -0.67 -27.31
N ASN A 67 -2.64 -0.97 -28.35
CA ASN A 67 -1.20 -0.64 -28.38
C ASN A 67 -0.93 0.87 -28.28
N ASN A 68 -1.90 1.70 -28.70
CA ASN A 68 -1.79 3.15 -28.63
C ASN A 68 -2.28 3.74 -27.29
N VAL A 69 -2.94 2.95 -26.44
CA VAL A 69 -3.54 3.40 -25.17
C VAL A 69 -2.74 2.89 -23.97
N VAL A 70 -2.09 1.73 -24.09
CA VAL A 70 -1.25 1.16 -23.04
C VAL A 70 0.21 1.47 -23.38
N PRO A 71 0.87 2.41 -22.67
CA PRO A 71 2.29 2.64 -22.89
C PRO A 71 3.06 1.34 -22.64
N GLU A 72 3.97 1.01 -23.55
CA GLU A 72 4.81 -0.17 -23.45
C GLU A 72 5.66 -0.08 -22.16
N PHE A 73 5.44 -0.99 -21.22
CA PHE A 73 6.23 -1.01 -19.98
C PHE A 73 7.70 -1.24 -20.34
N PRO A 74 8.64 -0.38 -19.91
CA PRO A 74 10.03 -0.47 -20.32
C PRO A 74 10.62 -1.82 -19.91
N LYS A 75 10.86 -2.67 -20.92
CA LYS A 75 11.52 -3.97 -20.78
C LYS A 75 13.03 -3.79 -20.76
N ASN A 76 13.56 -3.15 -19.71
CA ASN A 76 14.94 -3.38 -19.28
C ASN A 76 15.20 -2.76 -17.90
N PRO A 77 15.25 -3.54 -16.80
CA PRO A 77 15.90 -3.04 -15.61
C PRO A 77 17.39 -2.90 -15.94
N SER A 78 17.88 -1.67 -16.06
CA SER A 78 19.32 -1.42 -16.23
C SER A 78 20.10 -2.16 -15.13
N PRO A 79 21.14 -2.94 -15.46
CA PRO A 79 21.83 -3.75 -14.47
C PRO A 79 22.53 -2.85 -13.46
N PHE A 80 22.36 -3.16 -12.17
CA PHE A 80 23.15 -2.67 -11.02
C PHE A 80 23.83 -1.30 -11.18
N ALA A 81 23.08 -0.26 -11.53
CA ALA A 81 23.63 1.09 -11.59
C ALA A 81 23.66 1.67 -10.17
N ILE A 82 24.85 1.93 -9.63
CA ILE A 82 25.05 2.63 -8.34
C ILE A 82 24.25 3.95 -8.32
N ARG A 83 24.17 4.64 -9.48
CA ARG A 83 23.33 5.83 -9.70
C ARG A 83 21.82 5.58 -9.48
N GLY A 84 21.34 4.38 -9.79
CA GLY A 84 19.96 3.95 -9.52
C GLY A 84 19.70 3.75 -8.02
N ARG A 85 20.64 3.14 -7.29
CA ARG A 85 20.51 2.96 -5.83
C ARG A 85 20.54 4.28 -5.06
N ILE A 86 21.42 5.21 -5.42
CA ILE A 86 21.45 6.56 -4.81
C ILE A 86 20.10 7.27 -5.00
N ARG A 87 19.45 7.06 -6.15
CA ARG A 87 18.10 7.57 -6.41
C ARG A 87 17.05 6.90 -5.53
N SER A 88 17.12 5.58 -5.32
CA SER A 88 16.25 4.85 -4.37
C SER A 88 16.39 5.35 -2.93
N PHE A 89 17.62 5.62 -2.47
CA PHE A 89 17.83 6.23 -1.15
C PHE A 89 17.19 7.62 -1.07
N LYS A 90 17.34 8.46 -2.10
CA LYS A 90 16.69 9.77 -2.14
C LYS A 90 15.16 9.65 -1.99
N TYR A 91 14.53 8.69 -2.65
CA TYR A 91 13.09 8.45 -2.51
C TYR A 91 12.72 7.95 -1.11
N ALA A 92 13.53 7.06 -0.52
CA ALA A 92 13.31 6.58 0.85
C ALA A 92 13.40 7.72 1.87
N PHE A 93 14.42 8.58 1.77
CA PHE A 93 14.55 9.77 2.64
C PHE A 93 13.40 10.77 2.45
N ALA A 94 12.96 10.97 1.21
CA ALA A 94 11.78 11.79 0.94
C ALA A 94 10.53 11.20 1.61
N GLY A 95 10.36 9.88 1.59
CA GLY A 95 9.26 9.18 2.28
C GLY A 95 9.29 9.39 3.80
N VAL A 96 10.45 9.22 4.43
CA VAL A 96 10.63 9.50 5.87
C VAL A 96 10.31 10.95 6.20
N TRP A 97 10.76 11.89 5.37
CA TRP A 97 10.50 13.31 5.55
C TRP A 97 9.02 13.67 5.44
N THR A 98 8.31 13.06 4.47
CA THR A 98 6.86 13.22 4.33
C THR A 98 6.15 12.77 5.60
N MET A 99 6.48 11.58 6.11
CA MET A 99 5.88 11.04 7.34
C MET A 99 6.09 11.96 8.55
N LEU A 100 7.31 12.47 8.74
CA LEU A 100 7.62 13.41 9.82
C LEU A 100 6.88 14.75 9.69
N LYS A 101 6.55 15.20 8.48
CA LYS A 101 5.81 16.45 8.28
C LYS A 101 4.30 16.28 8.44
N THR A 102 3.75 15.14 8.06
CA THR A 102 2.29 14.95 7.97
C THR A 102 1.70 14.36 9.24
N GLN A 103 2.45 13.52 9.96
CA GLN A 103 1.91 12.76 11.10
C GLN A 103 2.37 13.33 12.44
N HIS A 104 1.41 13.67 13.30
CA HIS A 104 1.70 14.14 14.66
C HIS A 104 2.30 13.02 15.53
N ASN A 105 1.81 11.79 15.37
CA ASN A 105 2.31 10.63 16.13
C ASN A 105 3.78 10.34 15.82
N ALA A 106 4.23 10.59 14.58
CA ALA A 106 5.65 10.46 14.22
C ALA A 106 6.57 11.38 15.05
N TRP A 107 6.13 12.56 15.46
CA TRP A 107 6.91 13.44 16.37
C TRP A 107 7.02 12.87 17.77
N ILE A 108 5.95 12.27 18.29
CA ILE A 108 5.96 11.60 19.60
C ILE A 108 6.96 10.44 19.57
N HIS A 109 6.93 9.61 18.52
CA HIS A 109 7.88 8.52 18.34
C HIS A 109 9.33 9.03 18.17
N ALA A 110 9.53 10.15 17.48
CA ALA A 110 10.85 10.79 17.36
C ALA A 110 11.41 11.26 18.70
N MET A 111 10.61 11.97 19.50
CA MET A 111 11.01 12.42 20.82
C MET A 111 11.29 11.24 21.76
N ALA A 112 10.44 10.21 21.74
CA ALA A 112 10.66 8.99 22.52
C ALA A 112 11.95 8.26 22.11
N THR A 113 12.22 8.17 20.81
CA THR A 113 13.46 7.58 20.28
C THR A 113 14.69 8.37 20.76
N ALA A 114 14.64 9.70 20.68
CA ALA A 114 15.74 10.56 21.16
C ALA A 114 15.96 10.41 22.67
N ALA A 115 14.89 10.37 23.46
CA ALA A 115 14.96 10.16 24.91
C ALA A 115 15.60 8.81 25.25
N ILE A 116 15.19 7.72 24.60
CA ILE A 116 15.77 6.38 24.79
C ILE A 116 17.25 6.37 24.43
N ALA A 117 17.64 7.03 23.34
CA ALA A 117 19.05 7.12 22.93
C ALA A 117 19.90 7.88 23.96
N VAL A 118 19.40 9.00 24.49
CA VAL A 118 20.10 9.78 25.52
C VAL A 118 20.20 8.98 26.82
N LEU A 119 19.11 8.36 27.28
CA LEU A 119 19.10 7.55 28.50
C LEU A 119 20.00 6.32 28.36
N GLY A 120 19.99 5.65 27.20
CA GLY A 120 20.83 4.49 26.95
C GLY A 120 22.32 4.82 26.97
N ALA A 121 22.70 5.97 26.42
CA ALA A 121 24.06 6.47 26.49
C ALA A 121 24.44 6.90 27.91
N PHE A 122 23.53 7.55 28.64
CA PHE A 122 23.75 8.01 30.01
C PHE A 122 23.96 6.85 30.99
N PHE A 123 23.15 5.79 30.89
CA PHE A 123 23.25 4.62 31.79
C PHE A 123 24.32 3.60 31.37
N GLY A 124 24.99 3.80 30.24
CA GLY A 124 26.02 2.89 29.77
C GLY A 124 25.48 1.49 29.45
N LEU A 125 24.39 1.42 28.69
CA LEU A 125 23.79 0.14 28.29
C LEU A 125 24.78 -0.74 27.52
N SER A 126 24.66 -2.05 27.74
CA SER A 126 25.41 -3.07 27.00
C SER A 126 24.96 -3.19 25.54
N ASP A 127 25.80 -3.78 24.71
CA ASP A 127 25.52 -4.00 23.28
C ASP A 127 24.20 -4.76 23.05
N TRP A 128 23.87 -5.72 23.92
CA TRP A 128 22.65 -6.51 23.80
C TRP A 128 21.39 -5.69 24.13
N GLU A 129 21.47 -4.82 25.13
CA GLU A 129 20.39 -3.92 25.50
C GLU A 129 20.14 -2.88 24.40
N TRP A 130 21.20 -2.36 23.80
CA TRP A 130 21.10 -1.53 22.60
C TRP A 130 20.42 -2.25 21.44
N CYS A 131 20.81 -3.51 21.16
CA CYS A 131 20.15 -4.30 20.12
C CYS A 131 18.64 -4.40 20.36
N CYS A 132 18.22 -4.70 21.59
CA CYS A 132 16.80 -4.80 21.96
C CYS A 132 16.06 -3.47 21.75
N LEU A 133 16.64 -2.34 22.20
CA LEU A 133 16.03 -1.02 22.06
C LEU A 133 15.96 -0.57 20.61
N VAL A 134 17.01 -0.80 19.82
CA VAL A 134 17.03 -0.48 18.39
C VAL A 134 15.96 -1.27 17.65
N LEU A 135 15.83 -2.57 17.90
CA LEU A 135 14.80 -3.40 17.28
C LEU A 135 13.38 -2.94 17.66
N ALA A 136 13.17 -2.60 18.93
CA ALA A 136 11.89 -2.09 19.42
C ALA A 136 11.50 -0.77 18.74
N VAL A 137 12.43 0.19 18.70
CA VAL A 137 12.23 1.49 18.04
C VAL A 137 11.98 1.30 16.53
N MET A 138 12.77 0.47 15.86
CA MET A 138 12.61 0.20 14.43
C MET A 138 11.26 -0.44 14.09
N ALA A 139 10.73 -1.31 14.96
CA ALA A 139 9.40 -1.88 14.78
C ALA A 139 8.30 -0.81 14.82
N VAL A 140 8.38 0.15 15.75
CA VAL A 140 7.43 1.27 15.84
C VAL A 140 7.50 2.16 14.59
N TRP A 141 8.70 2.56 14.17
CA TRP A 141 8.88 3.37 12.96
C TRP A 141 8.38 2.67 11.70
N THR A 142 8.58 1.37 11.60
CA THR A 142 8.09 0.58 10.47
C THR A 142 6.57 0.52 10.47
N ALA A 143 5.94 0.30 11.63
CA ALA A 143 4.48 0.29 11.74
C ALA A 143 3.88 1.67 11.38
N GLU A 144 4.46 2.77 11.87
CA GLU A 144 4.02 4.14 11.57
C GLU A 144 4.15 4.48 10.08
N ALA A 145 5.25 4.05 9.44
CA ALA A 145 5.45 4.23 8.01
C ALA A 145 4.44 3.45 7.18
N LEU A 146 4.12 2.21 7.57
CA LEU A 146 3.09 1.41 6.92
C LEU A 146 1.69 2.00 7.13
N ASN A 147 1.39 2.50 8.33
CA ASN A 147 0.13 3.20 8.60
C ASN A 147 -0.02 4.42 7.68
N THR A 148 1.00 5.27 7.62
CA THR A 148 1.01 6.46 6.75
C THR A 148 0.84 6.09 5.27
N ALA A 149 1.53 5.05 4.80
CA ALA A 149 1.42 4.58 3.42
C ALA A 149 0.00 4.06 3.11
N LEU A 150 -0.62 3.32 4.04
CA LEU A 150 -1.99 2.83 3.91
C LEU A 150 -3.01 3.97 3.95
N GLU A 151 -2.81 4.98 4.79
CA GLU A 151 -3.65 6.19 4.82
C GLU A 151 -3.63 6.92 3.47
N LEU A 152 -2.43 7.20 2.94
CA LEU A 152 -2.26 7.87 1.65
C LEU A 152 -2.88 7.06 0.51
N LEU A 153 -2.70 5.74 0.51
CA LEU A 153 -3.30 4.87 -0.49
C LEU A 153 -4.83 4.84 -0.38
N ALA A 154 -5.35 4.79 0.85
CA ALA A 154 -6.78 4.79 1.12
C ALA A 154 -7.45 6.10 0.70
N ASP A 155 -6.79 7.24 0.93
CA ASP A 155 -7.30 8.57 0.54
C ASP A 155 -7.45 8.71 -0.97
N VAL A 156 -6.50 8.14 -1.73
CA VAL A 156 -6.59 8.11 -3.20
C VAL A 156 -7.61 7.09 -3.68
N ALA A 157 -7.68 5.91 -3.05
CA ALA A 157 -8.57 4.83 -3.46
C ALA A 157 -10.06 5.13 -3.19
N SER A 158 -10.37 5.90 -2.15
CA SER A 158 -11.74 6.30 -1.81
C SER A 158 -11.75 7.72 -1.23
N PRO A 159 -11.80 8.75 -2.09
CA PRO A 159 -11.85 10.15 -1.65
C PRO A 159 -13.11 10.48 -0.82
N GLU A 160 -14.19 9.74 -1.05
CA GLU A 160 -15.39 9.80 -0.22
C GLU A 160 -15.38 8.74 0.89
N PHE A 161 -16.10 9.02 1.98
CA PHE A 161 -16.17 8.12 3.13
C PHE A 161 -16.70 6.74 2.74
N HIS A 162 -15.89 5.70 2.98
CA HIS A 162 -16.29 4.31 2.79
C HIS A 162 -16.09 3.50 4.08
N PRO A 163 -17.12 2.80 4.61
CA PRO A 163 -17.02 2.10 5.90
C PRO A 163 -15.87 1.09 5.99
N LEU A 164 -15.55 0.39 4.89
CA LEU A 164 -14.43 -0.55 4.85
C LEU A 164 -13.06 0.16 4.89
N VAL A 165 -12.95 1.35 4.28
CA VAL A 165 -11.71 2.13 4.31
C VAL A 165 -11.46 2.66 5.72
N LYS A 166 -12.52 3.09 6.42
CA LYS A 166 -12.43 3.41 7.84
C LYS A 166 -11.88 2.23 8.65
N GLN A 167 -12.46 1.04 8.49
CA GLN A 167 -11.97 -0.16 9.21
C GLN A 167 -10.52 -0.50 8.89
N ALA A 168 -10.10 -0.36 7.63
CA ALA A 168 -8.71 -0.58 7.23
C ALA A 168 -7.75 0.40 7.91
N LYS A 169 -8.11 1.69 7.96
CA LYS A 169 -7.35 2.72 8.67
C LYS A 169 -7.31 2.45 10.18
N ASP A 170 -8.44 2.08 10.77
CA ASP A 170 -8.52 1.74 12.21
C ASP A 170 -7.60 0.55 12.56
N VAL A 171 -7.54 -0.48 11.70
CA VAL A 171 -6.64 -1.62 11.87
C VAL A 171 -5.17 -1.23 11.72
N ALA A 172 -4.85 -0.36 10.75
CA ALA A 172 -3.49 0.13 10.55
C ALA A 172 -3.00 0.94 11.77
N ALA A 173 -3.84 1.83 12.31
CA ALA A 173 -3.56 2.55 13.55
C ALA A 173 -3.42 1.61 14.75
N GLY A 174 -4.25 0.56 14.82
CA GLY A 174 -4.12 -0.49 15.84
C GLY A 174 -2.78 -1.23 15.80
N ALA A 175 -2.21 -1.46 14.60
CA ALA A 175 -0.90 -2.07 14.47
C ALA A 175 0.23 -1.17 15.04
N VAL A 176 0.15 0.15 14.82
CA VAL A 176 1.07 1.11 15.43
C VAL A 176 0.97 1.07 16.96
N LEU A 177 -0.25 1.02 17.50
CA LEU A 177 -0.47 0.94 18.94
C LEU A 177 0.15 -0.32 19.55
N ILE A 178 -0.03 -1.48 18.91
CA ILE A 178 0.56 -2.74 19.38
C ILE A 178 2.09 -2.65 19.37
N ALA A 179 2.68 -2.11 18.30
CA ALA A 179 4.13 -1.92 18.21
C ALA A 179 4.64 -0.96 19.30
N ALA A 180 3.91 0.15 19.55
CA ALA A 180 4.25 1.13 20.57
C ALA A 180 4.20 0.53 21.99
N ILE A 181 3.16 -0.26 22.31
CA ILE A 181 3.06 -0.97 23.60
C ILE A 181 4.22 -1.96 23.75
N GLY A 182 4.50 -2.77 22.73
CA GLY A 182 5.62 -3.71 22.75
C GLY A 182 6.96 -3.00 22.97
N SER A 183 7.19 -1.89 22.28
CA SER A 183 8.39 -1.08 22.46
C SER A 183 8.48 -0.46 23.86
N ALA A 184 7.37 -0.01 24.43
CA ALA A 184 7.34 0.53 25.79
C ALA A 184 7.68 -0.55 26.84
N VAL A 185 7.17 -1.78 26.66
CA VAL A 185 7.49 -2.91 27.53
C VAL A 185 8.99 -3.25 27.43
N ILE A 186 9.55 -3.37 26.22
CA ILE A 186 10.99 -3.62 26.04
C ILE A 186 11.81 -2.50 26.68
N GLY A 187 11.44 -1.24 26.43
CA GLY A 187 12.09 -0.08 27.04
C GLY A 187 12.06 -0.12 28.57
N GLY A 188 10.92 -0.47 29.16
CA GLY A 188 10.79 -0.64 30.60
C GLY A 188 11.61 -1.79 31.17
N LEU A 189 11.72 -2.91 30.46
CA LEU A 189 12.53 -4.06 30.89
C LEU A 189 14.03 -3.75 30.84
N VAL A 190 14.48 -3.03 29.81
CA VAL A 190 15.89 -2.66 29.63
C VAL A 190 16.28 -1.49 30.53
N LEU A 191 15.58 -0.36 30.45
CA LEU A 191 15.93 0.87 31.17
C LEU A 191 15.43 0.88 32.63
N GLY A 192 14.37 0.14 32.95
CA GLY A 192 13.75 0.15 34.28
C GLY A 192 14.73 -0.16 35.42
N PRO A 193 15.55 -1.23 35.33
CA PRO A 193 16.55 -1.53 36.36
C PRO A 193 17.55 -0.39 36.59
N TYR A 194 18.02 0.28 35.53
CA TYR A 194 18.96 1.38 35.63
C TYR A 194 18.33 2.62 36.27
N VAL A 195 17.13 2.99 35.82
CA VAL A 195 16.39 4.14 36.35
C VAL A 195 16.06 3.92 37.84
N LEU A 196 15.60 2.72 38.22
CA LEU A 196 15.29 2.41 39.63
C LEU A 196 16.53 2.45 40.53
N ARG A 197 17.68 1.97 40.05
CA ARG A 197 18.95 2.07 40.79
C ARG A 197 19.37 3.52 40.97
N PHE A 198 19.37 4.30 39.90
CA PHE A 198 19.72 5.71 39.94
C PHE A 198 18.79 6.51 40.88
N LEU A 199 17.48 6.30 40.80
CA LEU A 199 16.53 6.97 41.69
C LEU A 199 16.75 6.59 43.16
N ARG A 200 17.09 5.34 43.46
CA ARG A 200 17.39 4.92 44.83
C ARG A 200 18.63 5.63 45.37
N GLU A 201 19.69 5.73 44.57
CA GLU A 201 20.94 6.41 44.97
C GLU A 201 20.79 7.93 45.07
N ALA A 202 19.85 8.52 44.31
CA ALA A 202 19.59 9.95 44.36
C ALA A 202 18.68 10.38 45.54
N LEU A 203 17.85 9.48 46.05
CA LEU A 203 16.85 9.78 47.09
C LEU A 203 17.27 9.39 48.51
N PHE A 204 18.28 8.55 48.67
CA PHE A 204 18.79 8.02 49.94
C PHE A 204 20.30 8.19 50.04
#